data_AF-A0A1F3T295-F1
#
_entry.id   AF-A0A1F3T295-F1
#
_cell.length_a   1.000
_cell.length_b   1.000
_cell.length_c   1.000
_cell.angle_alpha   90.00
_cell.angle_beta   90.00
_cell.angle_gamma   90.00
#
_symmetry.space_group_name_H-M   'P 1'
#
loop_
_entity.id
_entity.type
_entity.pdbx_description
1 polymer ?
#
loop_
_entity_poly.entity_id
_entity_poly.type
_entity_poly.pdbx_seq_one_letter_code
_entity_poly.pdbx_strand_id
1 'polypeptide(L)'
;MEIPSVPPDATIYRARGCPKCHDYGYDGRTVVSELLLITDEIRKLIIEKASSTELKKVAIAQGMETLKQSALTKVFAGIISIEAMLTGISTAEEEEKE
;
A
#
# COMPACT_ATOMS: atom_id res chain seq x y z
N MET A 1 13.06 -2.14 5.45
CA MET A 1 12.27 -1.64 4.30
C MET A 1 12.61 -2.51 3.10
N GLU A 2 11.87 -3.60 2.88
CA GLU A 2 12.07 -4.45 1.69
C GLU A 2 11.14 -3.96 0.58
N ILE A 3 11.73 -3.39 -0.47
CA ILE A 3 11.03 -3.08 -1.71
C ILE A 3 11.17 -4.32 -2.59
N PRO A 4 10.08 -4.99 -3.00
CA PRO A 4 10.19 -6.06 -3.99
C PRO A 4 10.85 -5.45 -5.24
N SER A 5 11.84 -6.14 -5.79
CA SER A 5 12.74 -5.65 -6.85
C SER A 5 12.05 -4.70 -7.83
N VAL A 6 12.64 -3.52 -8.05
CA VAL A 6 12.10 -2.51 -8.99
C VAL A 6 11.96 -3.15 -10.38
N PRO A 7 10.77 -3.09 -11.01
CA PRO A 7 10.60 -3.60 -12.37
C PRO A 7 11.59 -2.91 -13.33
N PRO A 8 12.19 -3.63 -14.29
CA PRO A 8 13.23 -3.09 -15.16
C PRO A 8 12.74 -1.95 -16.07
N ASP A 9 11.43 -1.88 -16.30
CA ASP A 9 10.72 -0.87 -17.09
C ASP A 9 10.04 0.22 -16.22
N ALA A 10 10.17 0.15 -14.89
CA ALA A 10 9.56 1.12 -14.00
C ALA A 10 10.21 2.50 -14.15
N THR A 11 9.39 3.51 -14.46
CA THR A 11 9.79 4.92 -14.43
C THR A 11 9.18 5.58 -13.20
N ILE A 12 10.04 6.02 -12.27
CA ILE A 12 9.62 6.66 -11.02
C ILE A 12 9.58 8.17 -11.22
N TYR A 13 8.43 8.77 -10.91
CA TYR A 13 8.20 10.20 -11.05
C TYR A 13 8.33 10.92 -9.70
N ARG A 14 8.76 12.19 -9.79
CA ARG A 14 8.76 13.15 -8.67
C ARG A 14 7.88 14.34 -9.06
N ALA A 15 7.18 14.91 -8.09
CA ALA A 15 6.36 16.09 -8.31
C ALA A 15 7.22 17.31 -8.73
N ARG A 16 6.75 18.04 -9.74
CA ARG A 16 7.26 19.37 -10.14
C ARG A 16 6.09 20.32 -10.38
N GLY A 17 6.15 21.51 -9.80
CA GLY A 17 5.14 22.55 -9.99
C GLY A 17 5.13 23.10 -11.42
N CYS A 18 3.94 23.40 -11.92
CA CYS A 18 3.73 24.14 -13.16
C CYS A 18 2.38 24.89 -13.10
N PRO A 19 2.10 25.82 -14.03
CA PRO A 19 0.84 26.58 -14.03
C PRO A 19 -0.42 25.70 -14.10
N LYS A 20 -0.35 24.52 -14.73
CA LYS A 20 -1.50 23.61 -14.83
C LYS A 20 -1.90 22.97 -13.50
N CYS A 21 -0.92 22.74 -12.62
CA CYS A 21 -1.16 22.18 -11.29
C CYS A 21 -1.07 23.24 -10.20
N HIS A 22 -1.20 24.53 -10.55
CA HIS A 22 -1.07 25.66 -9.62
C HIS A 22 0.19 25.59 -8.75
N ASP A 23 1.30 25.14 -9.37
CA ASP A 23 2.60 24.93 -8.72
C ASP A 23 2.62 23.91 -7.56
N TYR A 24 1.53 23.14 -7.33
CA TYR A 24 1.48 22.08 -6.30
C TYR A 24 2.27 20.83 -6.68
N GLY A 25 2.44 20.54 -7.98
CA GLY A 25 3.12 19.35 -8.47
C GLY A 25 2.30 18.07 -8.50
N TYR A 26 1.01 18.15 -8.15
CA TYR A 26 0.03 17.07 -8.23
C TYR A 26 -1.27 17.61 -8.83
N ASP A 27 -2.02 16.75 -9.52
CA ASP A 27 -3.37 17.05 -10.01
C ASP A 27 -4.26 15.81 -9.81
N GLY A 28 -5.47 16.02 -9.28
CA GLY A 28 -6.39 14.94 -8.92
C GLY A 28 -5.97 14.12 -7.68
N ARG A 29 -6.62 12.96 -7.52
CA ARG A 29 -6.38 11.99 -6.44
C ARG A 29 -6.57 10.58 -6.98
N THR A 30 -5.87 9.60 -6.40
CA THR A 30 -6.07 8.17 -6.70
C THR A 30 -6.30 7.40 -5.41
N VAL A 31 -7.00 6.26 -5.51
CA VAL A 31 -7.27 5.37 -4.38
C VAL A 31 -6.12 4.37 -4.25
N VAL A 32 -5.57 4.23 -3.05
CA VAL A 32 -4.77 3.07 -2.62
C VAL A 32 -5.66 2.25 -1.68
N SER A 33 -5.73 0.94 -1.85
CA SER A 33 -6.66 0.10 -1.10
C SER A 33 -6.02 -1.21 -0.64
N GLU A 34 -6.49 -1.69 0.50
CA GLU A 34 -6.24 -3.04 1.01
C GLU A 34 -7.61 -3.68 1.22
N LEU A 35 -7.85 -4.84 0.59
CA LEU A 35 -9.16 -5.49 0.60
C LEU A 35 -9.07 -6.91 1.17
N LEU A 36 -9.57 -7.06 2.40
CA LEU A 36 -9.68 -8.37 3.06
C LEU A 36 -10.97 -9.07 2.64
N LEU A 37 -10.84 -10.17 1.88
CA LEU A 37 -11.97 -11.04 1.56
C LEU A 37 -12.23 -12.00 2.72
N ILE A 38 -13.48 -12.08 3.18
CA ILE A 38 -13.89 -12.98 4.26
C ILE A 38 -14.17 -14.38 3.68
N THR A 39 -13.11 -15.17 3.53
CA THR A 39 -13.18 -16.59 3.20
C THR A 39 -13.60 -17.42 4.42
N ASP A 40 -13.92 -18.71 4.23
CA ASP A 40 -14.28 -19.59 5.35
C ASP A 40 -13.15 -19.76 6.36
N GLU A 41 -11.90 -19.76 5.89
CA GLU A 41 -10.71 -19.81 6.74
C GLU A 41 -10.56 -18.53 7.56
N ILE A 42 -10.70 -17.36 6.93
CA ILE A 42 -10.68 -16.06 7.63
C ILE A 42 -11.83 -15.98 8.64
N ARG A 43 -13.02 -16.44 8.27
CA ARG A 43 -14.19 -16.49 9.16
C ARG A 43 -13.91 -17.36 10.40
N LYS A 44 -13.27 -18.52 10.22
CA LYS A 44 -12.88 -19.39 11.33
C LYS A 44 -11.90 -18.68 12.28
N LEU A 45 -10.87 -18.03 11.74
CA LEU A 45 -9.90 -17.28 12.54
C LEU A 45 -10.54 -16.13 13.32
N ILE A 46 -11.53 -15.45 12.74
CA ILE A 46 -12.32 -14.41 13.43
C ILE A 46 -13.08 -15.02 14.63
N ILE A 47 -13.73 -16.17 14.45
CA ILE A 47 -14.46 -16.87 15.52
C ILE A 47 -13.50 -17.31 16.64
N GLU A 48 -12.30 -17.77 16.26
CA GLU A 48 -11.25 -18.18 17.19
C GLU A 48 -10.53 -17.00 17.87
N LYS A 49 -10.87 -15.75 17.50
CA LYS A 49 -10.23 -14.51 17.98
C LYS A 49 -8.71 -14.52 17.75
N ALA A 50 -8.29 -15.04 16.60
CA ALA A 50 -6.90 -14.98 16.18
C ALA A 50 -6.38 -13.54 16.14
N SER A 51 -5.08 -13.37 16.30
CA SER A 51 -4.43 -12.06 16.21
C SER A 51 -4.59 -11.45 14.81
N SER A 52 -4.51 -10.12 14.73
CA SER A 52 -4.48 -9.40 13.45
C SER A 52 -3.32 -9.87 12.57
N THR A 53 -2.18 -10.20 13.17
CA THR A 53 -1.00 -10.74 12.48
C THR A 53 -1.28 -12.09 11.83
N GLU A 54 -1.97 -13.00 12.52
CA GLU A 54 -2.38 -14.30 11.96
C GLU A 54 -3.39 -14.14 10.82
N LEU A 55 -4.40 -13.29 11.01
CA LEU A 55 -5.37 -12.94 9.97
C LEU A 55 -4.69 -12.36 8.73
N LYS A 56 -3.76 -11.41 8.91
CA LYS A 56 -3.01 -10.76 7.83
C LYS A 56 -2.16 -11.78 7.06
N LYS A 57 -1.49 -12.71 7.74
CA LYS A 57 -0.70 -13.77 7.09
C LYS A 57 -1.55 -14.63 6.17
N VAL A 58 -2.71 -15.10 6.65
CA VAL A 58 -3.61 -15.93 5.85
C VAL A 58 -4.21 -15.12 4.71
N ALA A 59 -4.63 -13.88 4.95
CA ALA A 59 -5.17 -13.02 3.92
C ALA A 59 -4.18 -12.74 2.78
N ILE A 60 -2.92 -12.43 3.11
CA ILE A 60 -1.86 -12.23 2.10
C ILE A 60 -1.62 -13.52 1.32
N ALA A 61 -1.57 -14.67 1.99
CA ALA A 61 -1.42 -15.97 1.33
C ALA A 61 -2.60 -16.28 0.38
N GLN A 62 -3.80 -15.78 0.67
CA GLN A 62 -4.99 -15.87 -0.18
C GLN A 62 -5.06 -14.79 -1.26
N GLY A 63 -4.02 -13.96 -1.43
CA GLY A 63 -3.91 -12.97 -2.49
C GLY A 63 -4.35 -11.55 -2.12
N MET A 64 -4.54 -11.24 -0.83
CA MET A 64 -4.75 -9.86 -0.40
C MET A 64 -3.51 -9.01 -0.67
N GLU A 65 -3.68 -7.95 -1.46
CA GLU A 65 -2.66 -6.92 -1.63
C GLU A 65 -2.71 -5.93 -0.46
N THR A 66 -1.57 -5.74 0.20
CA THR A 66 -1.44 -4.76 1.30
C THR A 66 -1.48 -3.33 0.78
N LEU A 67 -1.83 -2.39 1.64
CA LEU A 67 -1.88 -0.96 1.30
C LEU A 67 -0.54 -0.46 0.73
N LYS A 68 0.57 -0.94 1.30
CA LYS A 68 1.93 -0.62 0.86
C LYS A 68 2.23 -1.20 -0.52
N GLN A 69 1.84 -2.44 -0.79
CA GLN A 69 2.01 -3.06 -2.12
C GLN A 69 1.19 -2.30 -3.17
N SER A 70 -0.08 -2.01 -2.89
CA SER A 70 -0.95 -1.24 -3.80
C SER A 70 -0.36 0.12 -4.16
N ALA A 71 0.28 0.78 -3.20
CA ALA A 71 0.94 2.06 -3.43
C ALA A 71 2.24 1.93 -4.23
N LEU A 72 3.08 0.94 -3.92
CA LEU A 72 4.29 0.66 -4.69
C LEU A 72 3.96 0.34 -6.15
N THR A 73 2.91 -0.44 -6.40
CA THR A 73 2.40 -0.71 -7.74
C THR A 73 2.07 0.59 -8.48
N LYS A 74 1.46 1.57 -7.81
CA LYS A 74 1.16 2.89 -8.40
C LYS A 74 2.38 3.78 -8.57
N VAL A 75 3.39 3.65 -7.72
CA VAL A 75 4.68 4.33 -7.89
C VAL A 75 5.37 3.82 -9.15
N PHE A 76 5.44 2.49 -9.32
CA PHE A 76 6.06 1.89 -10.50
C PHE A 76 5.28 2.16 -11.79
N ALA A 77 3.96 2.31 -11.70
CA ALA A 77 3.10 2.75 -12.81
C ALA A 77 3.16 4.27 -13.07
N GLY A 78 3.89 5.05 -12.27
CA GLY A 78 4.02 6.50 -12.42
C GLY A 78 2.76 7.31 -12.09
N ILE A 79 1.81 6.72 -11.37
CA ILE A 79 0.54 7.37 -10.98
C ILE A 79 0.73 8.26 -9.76
N ILE A 80 1.58 7.84 -8.81
CA ILE A 80 1.93 8.61 -7.62
C ILE A 80 3.45 8.68 -7.47
N SER A 81 3.93 9.72 -6.78
CA SER A 81 5.33 9.85 -6.37
C SER A 81 5.62 9.05 -5.10
N ILE A 82 6.91 8.80 -4.82
CA ILE A 82 7.34 8.20 -3.54
C ILE A 82 6.94 9.09 -2.35
N GLU A 83 7.01 10.41 -2.48
CA GLU A 83 6.65 11.37 -1.42
C GLU A 83 5.16 11.26 -1.04
N ALA A 84 4.27 11.20 -2.02
CA ALA A 84 2.85 10.93 -1.82
C ALA A 84 2.59 9.58 -1.14
N MET A 85 3.33 8.53 -1.50
CA MET A 85 3.23 7.22 -0.83
C MET A 85 3.60 7.32 0.65
N LEU A 86 4.74 7.94 0.97
CA LEU A 86 5.25 8.04 2.34
C LEU A 86 4.37 8.92 3.25
N THR A 87 3.74 9.95 2.68
CA THR A 87 2.85 10.86 3.42
C THR A 87 1.43 10.32 3.55
N GLY A 88 0.91 9.66 2.51
CA GLY A 88 -0.45 9.14 2.47
C GLY A 88 -0.64 7.79 3.15
N ILE A 89 0.46 7.07 3.42
CA ILE A 89 0.43 5.73 4.02
C ILE A 89 1.26 5.75 5.28
N SER A 90 0.58 5.95 6.41
CA SER A 90 1.16 5.70 7.72
C SER A 90 1.35 4.20 7.89
N THR A 91 2.60 3.74 7.91
CA THR A 91 2.91 2.40 8.39
C THR A 91 2.65 2.37 9.89
N ALA A 92 1.50 1.83 10.29
CA ALA A 92 1.27 1.39 11.67
C ALA A 92 2.06 0.09 11.94
N GLU A 93 3.35 0.12 11.64
CA GLU A 93 4.32 -0.93 11.95
C GLU A 93 5.46 -0.25 12.72
N GLU A 94 5.15 0.24 13.92
CA GLU A 94 6.10 0.56 15.00
C GLU A 94 5.27 0.75 16.28
N GLU A 95 4.99 -0.35 16.99
CA GLU A 95 4.84 -0.47 18.47
C GLU A 95 4.36 -1.88 18.86
N GLU A 96 5.19 -2.89 18.62
CA GLU A 96 5.33 -4.02 19.55
C GLU A 96 6.81 -4.05 19.95
N LYS A 97 7.19 -3.13 20.85
CA LYS A 97 8.35 -3.35 21.71
C LYS A 97 7.83 -4.06 22.96
N GLU A 98 8.30 -5.28 23.18
CA GLU A 98 8.33 -5.89 24.53
C GLU A 98 8.98 -4.95 25.56
#